data_AF-A0A1Q3CQ16-F1
#
_entry.id   AF-A0A1Q3CQ16-F1
#
_cell.length_a   1.000
_cell.length_b   1.000
_cell.length_c   1.000
_cell.angle_alpha   90.00
_cell.angle_beta   90.00
_cell.angle_gamma   90.00
#
_symmetry.space_group_name_H-M   'P 1'
#
loop_
_entity.id
_entity.type
_entity.pdbx_description
1 polymer ?
#
loop_
_entity_poly.entity_id
_entity_poly.type
_entity_poly.pdbx_seq_one_letter_code
_entity_poly.pdbx_strand_id
1 'polypeptide(L)'
;AEQYRSNLEEISILKKALCGSSLRVEGHSTKFKVPEPEPFSGQCDAKCLENFLWDMDQYLEATRVPDVEKVPITSMYLSGDAKLWWRTKVLDNENFGRPRIATWDALVKELK
;
A
#
# COMPACT_ATOMS: atom_id res chain seq x y z
N ALA A 1 13.72 -20.93 37.83
CA ALA A 1 12.49 -20.98 37.01
C ALA A 1 11.67 -19.70 37.15
N GLU A 2 11.51 -19.16 38.35
CA GLU A 2 10.74 -17.93 38.62
C GLU A 2 11.34 -16.68 37.98
N GLN A 3 12.66 -16.51 38.03
CA GLN A 3 13.34 -15.38 37.37
C GLN A 3 13.04 -15.31 35.86
N TYR A 4 12.99 -16.46 35.20
CA TYR A 4 12.71 -16.51 33.76
C TYR A 4 11.25 -16.12 33.45
N ARG A 5 10.30 -16.49 34.31
CA ARG A 5 8.90 -16.08 34.19
C ARG A 5 8.74 -14.58 34.42
N SER A 6 9.38 -14.04 35.46
CA SER A 6 9.43 -12.60 35.73
C SER A 6 10.03 -11.82 34.55
N ASN A 7 11.13 -12.29 33.98
CA ASN A 7 11.75 -11.67 32.81
C ASN A 7 10.80 -11.67 31.58
N LEU A 8 9.99 -12.73 31.39
CA LEU A 8 9.03 -12.81 30.28
C LEU A 8 7.85 -11.84 30.47
N GLU A 9 7.39 -11.64 31.71
CA GLU A 9 6.33 -10.68 32.02
C GLU A 9 6.79 -9.24 31.79
N GLU A 10 8.01 -8.89 32.20
CA GLU A 10 8.61 -7.58 31.94
C GLU A 10 8.72 -7.28 30.43
N ILE A 11 9.18 -8.25 29.63
CA ILE A 11 9.24 -8.11 28.17
C ILE A 11 7.85 -7.93 27.55
N SER A 12 6.84 -8.62 28.07
CA SER A 12 5.46 -8.52 27.60
C SER A 12 4.87 -7.12 27.83
N ILE A 13 5.14 -6.54 29.00
CA ILE A 13 4.74 -5.18 29.36
C ILE A 13 5.43 -4.15 28.46
N LEU A 14 6.74 -4.30 28.24
CA LEU A 14 7.52 -3.42 27.36
C LEU A 14 7.05 -3.47 25.91
N LYS A 15 6.72 -4.67 25.39
CA LYS A 15 6.15 -4.83 24.04
C LYS A 15 4.78 -4.18 23.90
N LYS A 16 3.90 -4.33 24.91
CA LYS A 16 2.59 -3.65 24.92
C LYS A 16 2.71 -2.13 24.95
N ALA A 17 3.64 -1.58 25.71
CA ALA A 17 3.88 -0.14 25.79
C ALA A 17 4.39 0.45 24.45
N LEU A 18 5.23 -0.32 23.73
CA LEU A 18 5.73 0.06 22.41
C LEU A 18 4.62 0.07 21.35
N CYS A 19 3.66 -0.87 21.42
CA CYS A 19 2.50 -0.90 20.52
C CYS A 19 1.41 0.12 20.89
N GLY A 20 1.32 0.55 22.15
CA GLY A 20 0.35 1.54 22.62
C GLY A 20 0.78 3.00 22.36
N SER A 21 2.07 3.24 22.12
CA SER A 21 2.63 4.58 21.97
C SER A 21 2.85 4.92 20.50
N SER A 22 1.78 4.98 19.72
CA SER A 22 1.76 5.82 18.51
C SER A 22 1.61 7.29 18.92
N LEU A 23 2.50 7.78 19.79
CA LEU A 23 2.70 9.21 19.97
C LEU A 23 3.90 9.56 19.10
N ARG A 24 3.59 10.02 17.89
CA ARG A 24 4.53 10.79 17.08
C ARG A 24 4.98 11.96 17.94
N VAL A 25 6.19 11.88 18.48
CA VAL A 25 6.89 13.06 18.98
C VAL A 25 7.12 13.93 17.76
N GLU A 26 6.20 14.85 17.51
CA GLU A 26 6.34 15.88 16.50
C GLU A 26 7.26 16.97 17.05
N GLY A 27 8.55 16.64 17.14
CA GLY A 27 9.59 17.64 17.05
C GLY A 27 9.43 18.34 15.69
N HIS A 28 9.54 19.67 15.69
CA HIS A 28 9.48 20.53 14.50
C HIS A 28 10.63 20.20 13.54
N SER A 29 10.51 19.07 12.87
CA SER A 29 11.26 18.67 11.71
C SER A 29 10.44 19.19 10.55
N THR A 30 11.04 19.89 9.59
CA THR A 30 10.45 20.02 8.27
C THR A 30 10.23 18.60 7.74
N LYS A 31 9.04 18.04 7.99
CA LYS A 31 8.71 16.67 7.63
C LYS A 31 8.72 16.64 6.11
N PHE A 32 9.79 16.09 5.56
CA PHE A 32 9.87 15.75 4.15
C PHE A 32 8.63 14.91 3.82
N LYS A 33 7.74 15.45 2.99
CA LYS A 33 6.58 14.72 2.49
C LYS A 33 7.01 14.04 1.20
N VAL A 34 6.79 12.74 1.11
CA VAL A 34 6.98 12.01 -0.14
C VAL A 34 6.01 12.61 -1.17
N PRO A 35 6.49 13.05 -2.35
CA PRO A 35 5.62 13.54 -3.41
C PRO A 35 4.60 12.48 -3.83
N GLU A 36 3.34 12.87 -4.03
CA GLU A 36 2.31 11.95 -4.49
C GLU A 36 2.44 11.70 -6.01
N PRO A 37 2.18 10.47 -6.50
CA PRO A 37 2.23 10.15 -7.92
C PRO A 37 1.10 10.81 -8.72
N GLU A 38 1.34 11.01 -10.01
CA GLU A 38 0.32 11.48 -10.95
C GLU A 38 -0.71 10.38 -11.23
N PRO A 39 -2.03 10.68 -11.23
CA PRO A 39 -3.05 9.69 -11.53
C PRO A 39 -2.98 9.18 -12.99
N PHE A 40 -3.19 7.88 -13.17
CA PHE A 40 -3.22 7.26 -14.51
C PHE A 40 -4.65 7.12 -15.03
N SER A 41 -4.95 7.73 -16.18
CA SER A 41 -6.30 7.75 -16.77
C SER A 41 -6.61 6.58 -17.72
N GLY A 42 -5.58 5.84 -18.15
CA GLY A 42 -5.70 4.78 -19.17
C GLY A 42 -5.56 5.25 -20.62
N GLN A 43 -5.43 6.55 -20.89
CA GLN A 43 -5.43 7.10 -22.26
C GLN A 43 -4.05 7.36 -22.87
N CYS A 44 -2.97 7.13 -22.12
CA CYS A 44 -1.61 7.41 -22.58
C CYS A 44 -0.88 6.15 -23.08
N ASP A 45 0.21 6.35 -23.83
CA ASP A 45 1.03 5.30 -24.42
C ASP A 45 1.66 4.36 -23.37
N ALA A 46 2.25 3.25 -23.84
CA ALA A 46 2.91 2.26 -22.97
C ALA A 46 3.95 2.91 -22.03
N LYS A 47 4.60 3.99 -22.48
CA LYS A 47 5.60 4.72 -21.70
C LYS A 47 4.98 5.40 -20.47
N CYS A 48 3.81 6.03 -20.60
CA CYS A 48 3.11 6.62 -19.47
C CYS A 48 2.67 5.57 -18.45
N LEU A 49 2.22 4.39 -18.90
CA LEU A 49 1.89 3.30 -17.99
C LEU A 49 3.14 2.82 -17.22
N GLU A 50 4.26 2.62 -17.92
CA GLU A 50 5.52 2.23 -17.26
C GLU A 50 5.99 3.28 -16.25
N ASN A 51 5.91 4.58 -16.61
CA ASN A 51 6.24 5.66 -15.69
C ASN A 51 5.32 5.67 -14.46
N PHE A 52 4.00 5.51 -14.64
CA PHE A 52 3.05 5.43 -13.54
C PHE A 52 3.37 4.27 -12.59
N LEU A 53 3.62 3.08 -13.13
CA LEU A 53 3.95 1.91 -12.32
C LEU A 53 5.26 2.12 -11.54
N TRP A 54 6.26 2.72 -12.18
CA TRP A 54 7.52 3.06 -11.55
C TRP A 54 7.34 4.07 -10.41
N ASP A 55 6.63 5.18 -10.67
CA ASP A 55 6.40 6.24 -9.67
C ASP A 55 5.57 5.72 -8.49
N MET A 56 4.58 4.87 -8.74
CA MET A 56 3.80 4.20 -7.70
C MET A 56 4.65 3.27 -6.85
N ASP A 57 5.51 2.45 -7.46
CA ASP A 57 6.41 1.54 -6.73
C ASP A 57 7.33 2.33 -5.79
N GLN A 58 7.96 3.39 -6.31
CA GLN A 58 8.82 4.26 -5.50
C GLN A 58 8.06 4.96 -4.37
N TYR A 59 6.84 5.43 -4.64
CA TYR A 59 5.99 6.07 -3.64
C TYR A 59 5.59 5.10 -2.51
N LEU A 60 5.14 3.90 -2.86
CA LEU A 60 4.74 2.86 -1.90
C LEU A 60 5.92 2.44 -1.01
N GLU A 61 7.10 2.28 -1.60
CA GLU A 61 8.32 1.95 -0.85
C GLU A 61 8.78 3.11 0.06
N ALA A 62 8.78 4.35 -0.46
CA ALA A 62 9.16 5.53 0.32
C ALA A 62 8.21 5.80 1.49
N THR A 63 6.92 5.46 1.35
CA THR A 63 5.90 5.58 2.38
C THR A 63 5.77 4.33 3.26
N ARG A 64 6.54 3.27 2.98
CA ARG A 64 6.56 1.99 3.72
C ARG A 64 5.19 1.33 3.79
N VAL A 65 4.46 1.34 2.68
CA VAL A 65 3.15 0.72 2.57
C VAL A 65 3.27 -0.81 2.66
N PRO A 66 2.50 -1.48 3.54
CA PRO A 66 2.43 -2.94 3.58
C PRO A 66 1.92 -3.54 2.26
N ASP A 67 2.42 -4.72 1.86
CA ASP A 67 2.04 -5.34 0.58
C ASP A 67 0.53 -5.53 0.38
N VAL A 68 -0.21 -5.81 1.46
CA VAL A 68 -1.67 -5.99 1.43
C VAL A 68 -2.43 -4.68 1.11
N GLU A 69 -1.78 -3.53 1.28
CA GLU A 69 -2.33 -2.20 1.03
C GLU A 69 -1.86 -1.60 -0.32
N LYS A 70 -0.84 -2.19 -0.96
CA LYS A 70 -0.31 -1.68 -2.24
C LYS A 70 -1.40 -1.58 -3.32
N VAL A 71 -2.12 -2.67 -3.57
CA VAL A 71 -3.19 -2.71 -4.58
C VAL A 71 -4.31 -1.70 -4.31
N PRO A 72 -4.94 -1.65 -3.11
CA PRO A 72 -6.00 -0.68 -2.87
C PRO A 72 -5.50 0.77 -2.97
N ILE A 73 -4.28 1.08 -2.50
CA ILE A 73 -3.71 2.43 -2.65
C ILE A 73 -3.48 2.77 -4.11
N THR A 74 -2.84 1.91 -4.91
CA THR A 74 -2.64 2.17 -6.35
C THR A 74 -3.96 2.37 -7.09
N SER A 75 -5.00 1.62 -6.72
CA SER A 75 -6.33 1.78 -7.33
C SER A 75 -6.94 3.17 -7.10
N MET A 76 -6.53 3.87 -6.03
CA MET A 76 -6.97 5.24 -5.77
C MET A 76 -6.38 6.23 -6.77
N TYR A 77 -5.15 5.98 -7.25
CA TYR A 77 -4.45 6.75 -8.28
C TYR A 77 -4.84 6.38 -9.71
N LEU A 78 -5.74 5.40 -9.91
CA LEU A 78 -6.40 5.23 -11.20
C LEU A 78 -7.48 6.31 -11.38
N SER A 79 -7.57 6.85 -12.58
CA SER A 79 -8.58 7.81 -13.01
C SER A 79 -9.15 7.42 -14.37
N GLY A 80 -10.12 8.17 -14.89
CA GLY A 80 -10.67 7.96 -16.23
C GLY A 80 -11.09 6.52 -16.54
N ASP A 81 -10.68 6.05 -17.72
CA ASP A 81 -10.99 4.71 -18.25
C ASP A 81 -10.31 3.60 -17.44
N ALA A 82 -9.10 3.85 -16.92
CA ALA A 82 -8.42 2.90 -16.05
C ALA A 82 -9.19 2.63 -14.74
N LYS A 83 -9.79 3.67 -14.15
CA LYS A 83 -10.63 3.52 -12.95
C LYS A 83 -11.93 2.79 -13.26
N LEU A 84 -12.51 3.02 -14.44
CA LEU A 84 -13.70 2.30 -14.89
C LEU A 84 -13.39 0.81 -15.08
N TRP A 85 -12.30 0.49 -15.76
CA TRP A 85 -11.81 -0.88 -15.92
C TRP A 85 -11.60 -1.57 -14.57
N TRP A 86 -10.97 -0.91 -13.60
CA TRP A 86 -10.75 -1.47 -12.26
C TRP A 86 -12.07 -1.83 -11.56
N ARG A 87 -13.08 -0.93 -11.62
CA ARG A 87 -14.40 -1.20 -11.04
C ARG A 87 -15.09 -2.38 -11.70
N THR A 88 -15.04 -2.49 -13.03
CA THR A 88 -15.58 -3.63 -13.76
C THR A 88 -14.87 -4.92 -13.37
N LYS A 89 -13.53 -4.91 -13.26
CA LYS A 89 -12.74 -6.07 -12.82
C LYS A 89 -13.11 -6.54 -11.41
N VAL A 90 -13.30 -5.62 -10.46
CA VAL A 90 -13.71 -5.97 -9.09
C VAL A 90 -15.09 -6.64 -9.10
N LEU A 91 -16.05 -6.07 -9.83
CA LEU A 91 -17.40 -6.64 -9.97
C LEU A 91 -17.38 -8.01 -10.66
N ASP A 92 -16.59 -8.18 -11.72
CA ASP A 92 -16.45 -9.45 -12.40
C ASP A 92 -15.84 -10.52 -11.49
N ASN A 93 -14.85 -10.16 -10.67
CA ASN A 93 -14.26 -11.10 -9.72
C ASN A 93 -15.28 -11.57 -8.68
N GLU A 94 -16.13 -10.66 -8.20
CA GLU A 94 -17.22 -10.98 -7.26
C GLU A 94 -18.30 -11.85 -7.93
N ASN A 95 -18.75 -11.47 -9.13
CA ASN A 95 -19.84 -12.15 -9.83
C ASN A 95 -19.46 -13.53 -10.36
N PHE A 96 -18.22 -13.68 -10.85
CA PHE A 96 -17.74 -14.90 -11.50
C PHE A 96 -16.76 -15.70 -10.63
N GLY A 97 -16.55 -15.31 -9.37
CA GLY A 97 -15.64 -15.99 -8.43
C GLY A 97 -14.19 -16.03 -8.91
N ARG A 98 -13.75 -15.05 -9.71
CA ARG A 98 -12.36 -15.00 -10.19
C ARG A 98 -11.42 -14.59 -9.06
N PRO A 99 -10.14 -14.98 -9.11
CA PRO A 99 -9.17 -14.56 -8.11
C PRO A 99 -9.08 -13.05 -8.00
N ARG A 100 -9.12 -12.54 -6.76
CA ARG A 100 -8.89 -11.11 -6.49
C ARG A 100 -7.45 -10.76 -6.85
N ILE A 101 -7.27 -9.61 -7.50
CA ILE A 101 -5.95 -8.98 -7.67
C ILE A 101 -5.52 -8.47 -6.29
N ALA A 102 -4.70 -9.25 -5.59
CA ALA A 102 -4.30 -8.98 -4.20
C ALA A 102 -2.81 -8.66 -4.03
N THR A 103 -2.01 -8.85 -5.08
CA THR A 103 -0.57 -8.59 -5.08
C THR A 103 -0.23 -7.52 -6.10
N TRP A 104 0.86 -6.79 -5.84
CA TRP A 104 1.41 -5.80 -6.75
C TRP A 104 1.70 -6.40 -8.14
N ASP A 105 2.37 -7.55 -8.20
CA ASP A 105 2.70 -8.20 -9.46
C ASP A 105 1.47 -8.59 -10.29
N ALA A 106 0.39 -9.04 -9.62
CA ALA A 106 -0.86 -9.36 -10.31
C ALA A 106 -1.51 -8.10 -10.88
N LEU A 107 -1.43 -6.96 -10.17
CA LEU A 107 -1.93 -5.68 -10.66
C LEU A 107 -1.13 -5.20 -11.86
N VAL A 108 0.21 -5.23 -11.76
CA VAL A 108 1.12 -4.85 -12.85
C VAL A 108 0.84 -5.69 -14.11
N LYS A 109 0.63 -6.99 -13.95
CA LYS A 109 0.30 -7.90 -15.05
C LYS A 109 -1.05 -7.61 -15.71
N GLU A 110 -2.04 -7.17 -14.93
CA GLU A 110 -3.38 -6.88 -15.45
C GLU A 110 -3.48 -5.49 -16.11
N LEU A 111 -2.60 -4.56 -15.72
CA LEU A 111 -2.53 -3.22 -16.31
C LEU A 111 -1.76 -3.19 -17.64
N LYS A 112 -0.82 -4.11 -17.84
CA LYS A 112 -0.03 -4.26 -19.08
C LYS A 112 -0.71 -5.18 -20.08
#